data_AF-A0A395YMT5-F1
#
_entry.id   AF-A0A395YMT5-F1
#
_cell.length_a   1.000
_cell.length_b   1.000
_cell.length_c   1.000
_cell.angle_alpha   90.00
_cell.angle_beta   90.00
_cell.angle_gamma   90.00
#
_symmetry.space_group_name_H-M   'P 1'
#
loop_
_entity.id
_entity.type
_entity.pdbx_description
1 polymer ?
#
loop_
_entity_poly.entity_id
_entity_poly.type
_entity_poly.pdbx_seq_one_letter_code
_entity_poly.pdbx_strand_id
1 'polypeptide(L)' 'MGPGENTILFGKYQLRRVIGTGRTCTVYLAVHLGLKEYRAIKKNLQTLRRLWGISKGSSYSEEYQASWNTCDI' A
#
# COMPACT_ATOMS: atom_id res chain seq x y z
N MET A 1 -5.94 11.35 13.01
CA MET A 1 -6.23 10.11 12.26
C MET A 1 -5.93 10.38 10.80
N GLY A 2 -4.84 9.81 10.28
CA GLY A 2 -4.47 9.97 8.87
C GLY A 2 -5.37 9.12 7.97
N PRO A 3 -5.64 9.52 6.72
CA PRO A 3 -6.39 8.71 5.78
C PRO A 3 -5.62 7.41 5.47
N GLY A 4 -6.11 6.27 5.97
CA GLY A 4 -5.57 4.94 5.67
C GLY A 4 -5.27 4.04 6.87
N GLU A 5 -5.38 4.54 8.10
CA GLU A 5 -5.34 3.72 9.32
C GLU A 5 -6.64 2.90 9.35
N ASN A 6 -6.56 1.56 9.22
CA ASN A 6 -7.66 0.59 9.01
C ASN A 6 -8.02 0.20 7.57
N THR A 7 -7.26 0.63 6.56
CA THR A 7 -7.42 0.02 5.23
C THR A 7 -6.95 -1.44 5.27
N ILE A 8 -7.80 -2.36 4.81
CA ILE A 8 -7.43 -3.77 4.62
C ILE A 8 -7.01 -3.98 3.16
N LEU A 9 -5.76 -4.38 2.96
CA LEU A 9 -5.21 -4.72 1.65
C LEU A 9 -5.26 -6.23 1.42
N PHE A 10 -5.66 -6.62 0.20
CA PHE A 10 -5.70 -8.01 -0.26
C PHE A 10 -6.50 -8.96 0.66
N GLY A 11 -7.44 -8.41 1.43
CA GLY A 11 -8.19 -9.16 2.45
C GLY A 11 -7.36 -9.70 3.63
N LYS A 12 -6.05 -9.41 3.72
CA LYS A 12 -5.15 -10.05 4.70
C LYS A 12 -4.20 -9.12 5.45
N TYR A 13 -4.00 -7.88 5.01
CA TYR A 13 -3.13 -6.91 5.69
C TYR A 13 -3.90 -5.67 6.13
N GLN A 14 -3.98 -5.41 7.44
CA GLN A 14 -4.55 -4.17 7.95
C GLN A 14 -3.45 -3.13 8.14
N LEU A 15 -3.53 -1.99 7.43
CA LEU A 15 -2.63 -0.86 7.63
C LEU A 15 -2.84 -0.22 9.00
N ARG A 16 -1.74 0.06 9.71
CA ARG A 16 -1.74 0.69 11.03
C ARG A 16 -1.26 2.14 10.98
N ARG A 17 -0.02 2.37 10.55
CA ARG A 17 0.59 3.70 10.49
C ARG A 17 1.72 3.75 9.48
N VAL A 18 2.11 4.95 9.06
CA VAL A 18 3.33 5.15 8.28
C VAL A 18 4.56 4.93 9.17
N ILE A 19 5.55 4.19 8.67
CA ILE A 19 6.83 3.96 9.34
C ILE A 19 8.03 4.47 8.53
N GLY A 20 7.81 4.91 7.30
CA GLY A 20 8.84 5.54 6.49
C GLY A 20 8.27 6.25 5.27
N THR A 21 8.93 7.32 4.85
CA THR A 21 8.62 8.04 3.62
C THR A 21 9.91 8.21 2.82
N GLY A 22 9.90 7.74 1.57
CA GLY A 22 10.94 8.03 0.59
C GLY A 22 10.43 9.01 -0.47
N ARG A 23 11.33 9.47 -1.35
CA ARG A 23 10.99 10.42 -2.43
C ARG A 23 9.84 9.95 -3.32
N THR A 24 9.69 8.64 -3.52
CA THR A 24 8.71 8.04 -4.44
C THR A 24 7.84 6.97 -3.78
N CYS A 25 7.94 6.78 -2.47
CA CYS A 25 7.20 5.74 -1.78
C CYS A 25 6.87 6.08 -0.33
N THR A 26 5.85 5.41 0.19
CA THR A 26 5.49 5.45 1.61
C THR A 26 5.45 4.02 2.12
N VAL A 27 6.12 3.77 3.24
CA VAL A 27 6.14 2.47 3.91
C VAL A 27 5.20 2.51 5.11
N TYR A 28 4.29 1.55 5.16
CA TYR A 28 3.30 1.39 6.22
C TYR A 28 3.63 0.16 7.05
N LEU A 29 3.43 0.28 8.36
CA LEU A 29 3.27 -0.87 9.24
C LEU A 29 1.89 -1.47 9.00
N ALA A 30 1.83 -2.77 8.76
CA ALA A 30 0.59 -3.52 8.64
C ALA A 30 0.62 -4.75 9.54
N VAL A 31 -0.55 -5.26 9.90
CA VAL A 31 -0.70 -6.56 10.56
C VAL A 31 -1.24 -7.56 9.56
N HIS A 32 -0.59 -8.72 9.43
CA HIS A 32 -1.14 -9.85 8.69
C HIS A 32 -2.21 -10.54 9.54
N LEU A 33 -3.47 -10.44 9.15
CA LEU A 33 -4.61 -10.88 9.97
C LEU A 33 -4.60 -12.38 10.29
N GLY A 34 -4.13 -13.22 9.36
CA GLY A 34 -4.03 -14.68 9.57
C GLY A 34 -2.83 -15.16 10.39
N LEU A 35 -1.72 -14.39 10.42
CA LEU A 35 -0.47 -14.76 11.08
C LEU A 35 -0.28 -13.99 12.40
N LYS A 36 -1.03 -12.89 12.58
CA LYS A 36 -0.90 -11.93 13.68
C LYS A 36 0.50 -11.31 13.80
N GLU A 37 1.21 -11.25 12.68
CA GLU A 37 2.55 -10.66 12.58
C GLU A 37 2.51 -9.25 12.00
N TYR A 38 3.48 -8.43 12.41
CA TYR A 38 3.72 -7.11 11.80
C TYR A 38 4.56 -7.23 10.53
N ARG A 39 4.16 -6.52 9.47
CA ARG A 39 4.90 -6.46 8.19
C ARG A 39 5.02 -5.04 7.67
N ALA A 40 6.08 -4.78 6.91
CA ALA A 40 6.27 -3.55 6.17
C ALA A 40 5.61 -3.65 4.79
N ILE A 41 4.76 -2.68 4.46
CA ILE A 41 4.09 -2.58 3.17
C ILE A 41 4.53 -1.29 2.47
N LYS A 42 5.11 -1.41 1.28
CA LYS A 42 5.60 -0.28 0.47
C LYS A 42 4.58 0.11 -0.58
N LYS A 43 4.14 1.38 -0.54
CA LYS A 43 3.35 2.04 -1.58
C LYS A 43 4.25 2.82 -2.53
N ASN A 44 4.29 2.46 -3.80
CA ASN A 44 5.07 3.17 -4.83
C ASN A 44 4.21 4.21 -5.56
N LEU A 45 4.55 5.49 -5.43
CA LEU A 45 3.94 6.56 -6.23
C LEU A 45 4.34 6.50 -7.71
N GLN A 46 5.46 5.87 -8.06
CA GLN A 46 5.88 5.75 -9.47
C GLN A 46 4.94 4.88 -10.29
N THR A 47 4.45 3.78 -9.73
CA THR A 47 3.42 2.95 -10.38
C THR A 47 2.16 3.80 -10.62
N LEU A 48 1.76 4.58 -9.62
CA LEU A 48 0.64 5.51 -9.73
C LEU A 48 0.88 6.62 -10.77
N ARG A 49 2.06 7.24 -10.83
CA ARG A 49 2.38 8.28 -11.83
C ARG A 49 2.46 7.75 -13.26
N ARG A 50 2.96 6.53 -13.47
CA ARG A 50 2.99 5.89 -14.80
C ARG A 50 1.60 5.50 -15.27
N LEU A 51 0.77 4.97 -14.37
CA LEU A 51 -0.60 4.55 -14.68
C LEU A 51 -1.57 5.75 -14.82
N TRP A 52 -1.40 6.79 -14.02
CA TRP A 52 -2.22 8.02 -14.08
C TRP A 52 -1.74 9.04 -15.13
N GLY A 53 -0.81 8.64 -16.00
CA GLY A 53 -0.36 9.45 -17.13
C GLY A 53 -1.46 9.68 -18.18
N ILE A 54 -2.52 8.87 -18.24
CA ILE A 54 -3.63 9.00 -19.19
C ILE A 54 -4.91 8.43 -18.53
N SER A 55 -5.96 9.27 -18.42
CA SER A 55 -7.36 8.93 -18.06
C SER A 55 -7.70 8.57 -16.61
N LYS A 56 -8.51 9.43 -15.97
CA LYS A 56 -9.39 9.02 -14.86
C LYS A 56 -10.41 8.02 -15.41
N GLY A 57 -10.28 6.72 -15.13
CA GLY A 57 -11.30 5.75 -15.55
C GLY A 57 -11.00 4.27 -15.37
N SER A 58 -9.76 3.87 -15.13
CA SER A 58 -9.40 2.44 -15.02
C SER A 58 -9.84 1.83 -13.68
N SER A 59 -10.28 0.57 -13.73
CA SER A 59 -10.79 -0.18 -12.57
C SER A 59 -9.74 -0.28 -11.46
N TYR A 60 -10.17 0.11 -10.27
CA TYR A 60 -9.37 0.45 -9.09
C TYR A 60 -8.48 -0.68 -8.50
N SER A 61 -8.63 -1.93 -8.94
CA SER A 61 -8.12 -3.10 -8.21
C SER A 61 -6.68 -3.49 -8.55
N GLU A 62 -6.38 -3.87 -9.78
CA GLU A 62 -5.11 -4.54 -10.14
C GLU A 62 -3.91 -3.58 -10.17
N GLU A 63 -4.14 -2.39 -10.70
CA GLU A 63 -3.18 -1.29 -10.78
C GLU A 63 -2.77 -0.78 -9.39
N TYR A 64 -3.74 -0.70 -8.47
CA TYR A 64 -3.49 -0.35 -7.09
C TYR A 64 -2.64 -1.44 -6.42
N GLN A 65 -2.95 -2.72 -6.64
CA GLN A 65 -2.16 -3.84 -6.14
C GLN A 65 -0.70 -3.81 -6.61
N ALA A 66 -0.44 -3.49 -7.88
CA ALA A 66 0.92 -3.33 -8.41
C ALA A 66 1.72 -2.19 -7.75
N SER A 67 1.03 -1.22 -7.12
CA SER A 67 1.68 -0.16 -6.34
C SER A 67 2.09 -0.60 -4.93
N TRP A 68 1.57 -1.72 -4.45
CA TRP A 68 1.78 -2.23 -3.09
C TRP A 68 2.62 -3.51 -3.10
N ASN A 69 3.85 -3.42 -2.59
CA ASN A 69 4.69 -4.60 -2.37
C ASN A 69 4.91 -4.83 -0.88
N THR A 70 4.84 -6.08 -0.45
CA THR A 70 5.25 -6.52 0.89
C THR A 70 6.77 -6.68 0.92
N CYS A 71 7.43 -6.02 1.85
CA CYS A 71 8.84 -6.29 2.14
C CYS A 71 8.88 -7.10 3.44
N ASP A 72 9.38 -8.32 3.35
CA ASP A 72 9.81 -9.07 4.54
C ASP A 72 11.18 -8.52 4.94
N ILE A 73 11.30 -8.11 6.21
CA ILE A 73 12.55 -7.56 6.78
C ILE A 73 13.51 -8.68 7.17
#